data_AF-A0A1H8HX92-F1
#
_entry.id   AF-A0A1H8HX92-F1
#
_cell.length_a   1.000
_cell.length_b   1.000
_cell.length_c   1.000
_cell.angle_alpha   90.00
_cell.angle_beta   90.00
_cell.angle_gamma   90.00
#
_symmetry.space_group_name_H-M   'P 1'
#
loop_
_entity.id
_entity.type
_entity.pdbx_description
1 polymer ?
#
loop_
_entity_poly.entity_id
_entity_poly.type
_entity_poly.pdbx_seq_one_letter_code
_entity_poly.pdbx_strand_id
1 'polypeptide(L)'
;MVATDIVTASIPDLLRLVAVPALGWAAWRDIKTRRVPNQAWLPLLGVALLALAVEVWQVWTGATVGYVNQRAYFLRVMISIGFVVPLAYGFWWIGGFGGADAKALITLAVLFPTFPTYLFPDFALPVVVPTLGVFAMSVLSNTVVVGLFYPVALTLRNAAGGHVAKAMVIGRPVATERVTEEYGRLLQTPDGFTRRGLDLDALRMYLSWRGASFAELRADPDAFRDPATIPAETNPPGDGAITVTDGGRPTPEDDAAADDPSVDADDEDPAEETEIADPWGAEQFFEEIEGSAYGTTPEQLREGLTVLTSDDEVWITPGIPFLVPMFLGLVLGLTYGDVLYAVIEGLGVF
;
A
#
# COMPACT_ATOMS: atom_id res chain seq x y z
N MET A 1 23.84 -24.45 38.51
CA MET A 1 24.20 -23.66 37.31
C MET A 1 23.03 -23.80 36.37
N VAL A 2 22.13 -22.81 36.34
CA VAL A 2 20.96 -22.84 35.46
C VAL A 2 21.50 -22.65 34.05
N ALA A 3 21.47 -23.70 33.23
CA ALA A 3 21.72 -23.55 31.81
C ALA A 3 20.63 -22.63 31.29
N THR A 4 21.00 -21.41 30.93
CA THR A 4 20.07 -20.47 30.33
C THR A 4 19.68 -21.08 28.98
N ASP A 5 18.43 -21.51 28.86
CA ASP A 5 17.80 -21.99 27.62
C ASP A 5 17.76 -20.83 26.60
N ILE A 6 18.91 -20.53 26.01
CA ILE A 6 19.09 -19.40 25.12
C ILE A 6 18.86 -19.87 23.69
N VAL A 7 18.01 -19.14 22.98
CA VAL A 7 17.83 -19.23 21.53
C VAL A 7 19.20 -19.21 20.85
N THR A 8 19.52 -20.26 20.08
CA THR A 8 20.75 -20.34 19.30
C THR A 8 20.45 -19.93 17.86
N ALA A 9 21.12 -18.89 17.38
CA ALA A 9 20.99 -18.38 16.01
C ALA A 9 22.32 -17.80 15.53
N SER A 10 22.49 -17.72 14.22
CA SER A 10 23.67 -17.08 13.63
C SER A 10 23.68 -15.58 13.90
N ILE A 11 24.88 -14.95 13.93
CA ILE A 11 24.99 -13.49 14.07
C ILE A 11 24.19 -12.75 12.95
N PRO A 12 24.29 -13.14 11.67
CA PRO A 12 23.43 -12.57 10.62
C PRO A 12 21.94 -12.70 10.92
N ASP A 13 21.46 -13.84 11.41
CA ASP A 13 20.04 -14.05 11.70
C ASP A 13 19.52 -13.24 12.88
N LEU A 14 20.38 -12.99 13.88
CA LEU A 14 20.06 -12.07 14.98
C LEU A 14 20.00 -10.62 14.51
N LEU A 15 20.95 -10.19 13.65
CA LEU A 15 20.95 -8.83 13.09
C LEU A 15 19.68 -8.56 12.27
N ARG A 16 19.23 -9.57 11.52
CA ARG A 16 18.02 -9.50 10.69
C ARG A 16 16.73 -9.27 11.47
N LEU A 17 16.67 -9.63 12.76
CA LEU A 17 15.49 -9.40 13.59
C LEU A 17 15.17 -7.90 13.77
N VAL A 18 16.11 -6.99 13.49
CA VAL A 18 15.84 -5.53 13.40
C VAL A 18 14.77 -5.22 12.36
N ALA A 19 14.57 -6.08 11.35
CA ALA A 19 13.51 -5.94 10.37
C ALA A 19 12.11 -5.89 11.01
N VAL A 20 11.87 -6.64 12.08
CA VAL A 20 10.55 -6.77 12.70
C VAL A 20 10.08 -5.43 13.28
N PRO A 21 10.80 -4.77 14.21
CA PRO A 21 10.39 -3.46 14.69
C PRO A 21 10.45 -2.38 13.61
N ALA A 22 11.40 -2.46 12.66
CA ALA A 22 11.51 -1.47 11.58
C ALA A 22 10.31 -1.51 10.62
N LEU A 23 9.93 -2.70 10.13
CA LEU A 23 8.77 -2.87 9.26
C LEU A 23 7.45 -2.76 10.02
N GLY A 24 7.41 -3.10 11.30
CA GLY A 24 6.25 -2.82 12.16
C GLY A 24 6.01 -1.31 12.30
N TRP A 25 7.07 -0.53 12.51
CA TRP A 25 7.00 0.93 12.50
C TRP A 25 6.60 1.47 11.12
N ALA A 26 7.17 0.94 10.04
CA ALA A 26 6.82 1.35 8.69
C ALA A 26 5.34 1.09 8.39
N ALA A 27 4.83 -0.11 8.72
CA ALA A 27 3.41 -0.45 8.57
C ALA A 27 2.50 0.45 9.41
N TRP A 28 2.87 0.76 10.65
CA TRP A 28 2.12 1.71 11.48
C TRP A 28 2.12 3.13 10.91
N ARG A 29 3.27 3.61 10.45
CA ARG A 29 3.39 4.94 9.86
C ARG A 29 2.59 5.03 8.56
N ASP A 30 2.59 3.97 7.76
CA ASP A 30 1.83 3.90 6.52
C ASP A 30 0.31 3.92 6.79
N ILE A 31 -0.17 3.25 7.84
CA ILE A 31 -1.57 3.38 8.29
C ILE A 31 -1.90 4.82 8.69
N LYS A 32 -1.00 5.49 9.44
CA LYS A 32 -1.27 6.80 10.02
C LYS A 32 -1.14 7.95 9.02
N THR A 33 -0.15 7.90 8.14
CA THR A 33 0.23 9.04 7.28
C THR A 33 0.45 8.67 5.81
N ARG A 34 0.18 7.42 5.40
CA ARG A 34 0.33 6.91 4.02
C ARG A 34 1.69 7.12 3.37
N ARG A 35 2.71 7.40 4.18
CA ARG A 35 4.06 7.73 3.72
C ARG A 35 5.08 7.17 4.67
N VAL A 36 6.10 6.52 4.10
CA VAL A 36 7.27 6.06 4.83
C VAL A 36 8.48 6.82 4.30
N PRO A 37 9.18 7.62 5.14
CA PRO A 37 10.24 8.48 4.68
C PRO A 37 11.39 7.68 4.07
N ASN A 38 11.94 8.15 2.95
CA ASN A 38 13.00 7.46 2.21
C ASN A 38 14.22 7.12 3.08
N GLN A 39 14.52 7.97 4.06
CA GLN A 39 15.64 7.81 4.99
C GLN A 39 15.47 6.61 5.92
N ALA A 40 14.25 6.14 6.18
CA ALA A 40 13.99 4.98 7.06
C ALA A 40 14.53 3.67 6.46
N TRP A 41 14.64 3.59 5.13
CA TRP A 41 15.12 2.38 4.45
C TRP A 41 16.64 2.24 4.48
N LEU A 42 17.39 3.35 4.57
CA LEU A 42 18.85 3.34 4.48
C LEU A 42 19.53 2.55 5.63
N PRO A 43 19.17 2.72 6.91
CA PRO A 43 19.75 1.92 7.99
C PRO A 43 19.43 0.43 7.83
N LEU A 44 18.20 0.10 7.42
CA LEU A 44 17.77 -1.28 7.26
C LEU A 44 18.52 -1.95 6.09
N LEU A 45 18.72 -1.24 4.99
CA LEU A 45 19.54 -1.70 3.88
C LEU A 45 21.02 -1.85 4.28
N GLY A 46 21.55 -0.96 5.12
CA GLY A 46 22.88 -1.10 5.70
C GLY A 46 23.05 -2.38 6.52
N VAL A 47 22.07 -2.69 7.37
CA VAL A 47 22.02 -3.96 8.12
C VAL A 47 21.90 -5.16 7.17
N ALA A 48 21.10 -5.04 6.11
CA ALA A 48 20.93 -6.08 5.10
C ALA A 48 22.23 -6.44 4.40
N LEU A 49 22.96 -5.42 3.91
CA LEU A 49 24.24 -5.59 3.26
C LEU A 49 25.30 -6.16 4.20
N LEU A 50 25.33 -5.71 5.46
CA LEU A 50 26.25 -6.23 6.46
C LEU A 50 25.97 -7.70 6.78
N ALA A 51 24.72 -8.05 7.07
CA ALA A 51 24.31 -9.42 7.36
C ALA A 51 24.61 -10.36 6.19
N LEU A 52 24.28 -9.94 4.97
CA LEU A 52 24.59 -10.67 3.74
C LEU A 52 26.10 -10.86 3.56
N ALA A 53 26.91 -9.81 3.74
CA ALA A 53 28.36 -9.89 3.57
C ALA A 53 29.01 -10.85 4.58
N VAL A 54 28.58 -10.78 5.85
CA VAL A 54 29.06 -11.68 6.90
C VAL A 54 28.68 -13.12 6.59
N GLU A 55 27.43 -13.38 6.21
CA GLU A 55 26.96 -14.74 5.89
C GLU A 55 27.65 -15.30 4.63
N VAL A 56 27.78 -14.51 3.57
CA VAL A 56 28.52 -14.89 2.35
C VAL A 56 29.96 -15.27 2.70
N TRP A 57 30.64 -14.47 3.53
CA TRP A 57 32.00 -14.78 3.97
C TRP A 57 32.06 -16.08 4.78
N GLN A 58 31.13 -16.30 5.71
CA GLN A 58 31.05 -17.52 6.52
C GLN A 58 30.81 -18.77 5.67
N VAL A 59 29.92 -18.68 4.68
CA VAL A 59 29.59 -19.78 3.76
C VAL A 59 30.74 -20.03 2.79
N TRP A 60 31.41 -18.98 2.31
CA TRP A 60 32.55 -19.10 1.40
C TRP A 60 33.78 -19.73 2.08
N THR A 61 34.06 -19.37 3.32
CA THR A 61 35.19 -19.89 4.11
C THR A 61 34.92 -21.25 4.76
N GLY A 62 33.67 -21.73 4.73
CA GLY A 62 33.27 -22.96 5.42
C GLY A 62 33.28 -22.84 6.95
N ALA A 63 33.26 -21.61 7.48
CA ALA A 63 33.29 -21.33 8.92
C ALA A 63 31.94 -21.61 9.62
N THR A 64 30.90 -22.00 8.88
CA THR A 64 29.54 -22.22 9.40
C THR A 64 29.20 -23.69 9.57
N VAL A 65 28.71 -24.04 10.77
CA VAL A 65 28.07 -25.32 11.07
C VAL A 65 26.58 -25.20 10.69
N GLY A 66 26.18 -25.70 9.52
CA GLY A 66 24.75 -25.72 9.13
C GLY A 66 24.44 -25.63 7.63
N TYR A 67 25.30 -25.01 6.83
CA TYR A 67 25.12 -24.99 5.37
C TYR A 67 25.69 -26.27 4.77
N VAL A 68 24.87 -27.32 4.76
CA VAL A 68 25.24 -28.62 4.16
C VAL A 68 25.49 -28.48 2.63
N ASN A 69 25.00 -27.40 2.00
CA ASN A 69 25.14 -27.19 0.56
C ASN A 69 25.43 -25.71 0.18
N GLN A 70 26.71 -25.38 0.06
CA GLN A 70 27.21 -24.07 -0.38
C GLN A 70 26.62 -23.62 -1.73
N ARG A 71 26.44 -24.54 -2.68
CA ARG A 71 25.87 -24.23 -4.00
C ARG A 71 24.40 -23.81 -3.89
N ALA A 72 23.63 -24.49 -3.05
CA ALA A 72 22.23 -24.16 -2.83
C ALA A 72 22.08 -22.78 -2.17
N TYR A 73 22.96 -22.40 -1.24
CA TYR A 73 22.98 -21.07 -0.64
C TYR A 73 23.15 -19.98 -1.72
N PHE A 74 24.22 -20.05 -2.51
CA PHE A 74 24.48 -19.03 -3.55
C PHE A 74 23.37 -18.99 -4.61
N LEU A 75 22.80 -20.14 -4.98
CA LEU A 75 21.65 -20.19 -5.87
C LEU A 75 20.44 -19.46 -5.28
N ARG A 76 20.13 -19.66 -4.00
CA ARG A 76 19.03 -18.97 -3.32
C ARG A 76 19.26 -17.47 -3.19
N VAL A 77 20.48 -17.04 -2.86
CA VAL A 77 20.86 -15.63 -2.85
C VAL A 77 20.70 -15.01 -4.24
N MET A 78 21.17 -15.71 -5.27
CA MET A 78 21.03 -15.27 -6.67
C MET A 78 19.56 -15.18 -7.08
N ILE A 79 18.71 -16.13 -6.68
CA ILE A 79 17.27 -16.06 -6.95
C ILE A 79 16.65 -14.91 -6.15
N SER A 80 16.93 -14.76 -4.87
CA SER A 80 16.36 -13.68 -4.05
C SER A 80 16.69 -12.32 -4.65
N ILE A 81 17.97 -12.01 -4.84
CA ILE A 81 18.38 -10.70 -5.34
C ILE A 81 18.09 -10.57 -6.84
N GLY A 82 18.41 -11.58 -7.64
CA GLY A 82 18.29 -11.54 -9.09
C GLY A 82 16.87 -11.68 -9.64
N PHE A 83 15.92 -12.16 -8.84
CA PHE A 83 14.51 -12.25 -9.23
C PHE A 83 13.60 -11.33 -8.42
N VAL A 84 13.69 -11.32 -7.09
CA VAL A 84 12.75 -10.56 -6.24
C VAL A 84 12.97 -9.05 -6.38
N VAL A 85 14.21 -8.57 -6.52
CA VAL A 85 14.48 -7.13 -6.72
C VAL A 85 13.95 -6.64 -8.07
N PRO A 86 14.25 -7.29 -9.22
CA PRO A 86 13.62 -6.92 -10.49
C PRO A 86 12.10 -7.04 -10.48
N LEU A 87 11.55 -8.05 -9.80
CA LEU A 87 10.10 -8.21 -9.66
C LEU A 87 9.47 -7.03 -8.90
N ALA A 88 10.07 -6.62 -7.78
CA ALA A 88 9.62 -5.48 -7.00
C ALA A 88 9.65 -4.18 -7.81
N TYR A 89 10.73 -3.97 -8.57
CA TYR A 89 10.86 -2.82 -9.46
C TYR A 89 9.86 -2.86 -10.61
N GLY A 90 9.62 -4.04 -11.19
CA GLY A 90 8.64 -4.24 -12.25
C GLY A 90 7.22 -3.92 -11.80
N PHE A 91 6.81 -4.38 -10.61
CA PHE A 91 5.51 -4.03 -10.02
C PHE A 91 5.36 -2.54 -9.75
N TRP A 92 6.43 -1.88 -9.30
CA TRP A 92 6.43 -0.42 -9.15
C TRP A 92 6.30 0.30 -10.49
N TRP A 93 7.04 -0.13 -11.52
CA TRP A 93 7.01 0.47 -12.86
C TRP A 93 5.61 0.42 -13.48
N ILE A 94 4.89 -0.70 -13.34
CA ILE A 94 3.54 -0.85 -13.89
C ILE A 94 2.43 -0.27 -12.98
N GLY A 95 2.79 0.49 -11.94
CA GLY A 95 1.84 1.09 -10.99
C GLY A 95 1.17 0.10 -10.02
N GLY A 96 1.64 -1.16 -9.97
CA GLY A 96 1.09 -2.19 -9.09
C GLY A 96 1.52 -2.07 -7.62
N PHE A 97 2.64 -1.40 -7.34
CA PHE A 97 3.16 -1.13 -5.99
C PHE A 97 3.49 0.35 -5.79
N GLY A 98 3.28 0.85 -4.57
CA GLY A 98 3.82 2.13 -4.15
C GLY A 98 5.35 2.07 -4.01
N GLY A 99 6.01 3.23 -4.04
CA GLY A 99 7.47 3.30 -3.89
C GLY A 99 7.98 2.73 -2.55
N ALA A 100 7.19 2.85 -1.48
CA ALA A 100 7.51 2.27 -0.17
C ALA A 100 7.44 0.73 -0.18
N ASP A 101 6.43 0.15 -0.85
CA ASP A 101 6.26 -1.30 -0.97
C ASP A 101 7.42 -1.94 -1.74
N ALA A 102 7.81 -1.32 -2.84
CA ALA A 102 8.96 -1.76 -3.63
C ALA A 102 10.26 -1.72 -2.80
N LYS A 103 10.50 -0.62 -2.07
CA LYS A 103 11.67 -0.49 -1.18
C LYS A 103 11.67 -1.54 -0.07
N ALA A 104 10.51 -1.84 0.51
CA ALA A 104 10.37 -2.87 1.54
C ALA A 104 10.72 -4.25 0.99
N LEU A 105 10.16 -4.62 -0.17
CA LEU A 105 10.40 -5.92 -0.79
C LEU A 105 11.87 -6.08 -1.25
N ILE A 106 12.46 -5.04 -1.83
CA ILE A 106 13.89 -5.00 -2.18
C ILE A 106 14.76 -5.17 -0.93
N THR A 107 14.44 -4.44 0.13
CA THR A 107 15.19 -4.53 1.39
C THR A 107 15.08 -5.93 1.99
N LEU A 108 13.89 -6.53 1.98
CA LEU A 108 13.68 -7.92 2.42
C LEU A 108 14.44 -8.94 1.58
N ALA A 109 14.51 -8.76 0.25
CA ALA A 109 15.24 -9.67 -0.64
C ALA A 109 16.75 -9.71 -0.34
N VAL A 110 17.32 -8.56 0.05
CA VAL A 110 18.73 -8.45 0.45
C VAL A 110 18.93 -8.87 1.91
N LEU A 111 18.00 -8.50 2.79
CA LEU A 111 18.09 -8.76 4.22
C LEU A 111 17.90 -10.24 4.53
N PHE A 112 16.95 -10.90 3.88
CA PHE A 112 16.66 -12.33 4.05
C PHE A 112 16.67 -13.05 2.69
N PRO A 113 17.86 -13.27 2.10
CA PRO A 113 17.98 -14.01 0.85
C PRO A 113 17.64 -15.50 1.00
N THR A 114 17.81 -16.03 2.21
CA THR A 114 17.54 -17.40 2.62
C THR A 114 16.78 -17.40 3.94
N PHE A 115 16.17 -18.54 4.27
CA PHE A 115 15.48 -18.73 5.54
C PHE A 115 16.45 -18.58 6.73
N PRO A 116 16.15 -17.68 7.70
CA PRO A 116 16.89 -17.65 8.95
C PRO A 116 16.55 -18.90 9.78
N THR A 117 17.43 -19.30 10.68
CA THR A 117 17.17 -20.43 11.58
C THR A 117 17.35 -20.02 13.04
N TYR A 118 16.28 -20.10 13.82
CA TYR A 118 16.27 -19.84 15.25
C TYR A 118 16.01 -21.15 16.01
N LEU A 119 17.03 -21.67 16.69
CA LEU A 119 16.95 -22.91 17.44
C LEU A 119 16.57 -22.63 18.89
N PHE A 120 15.50 -23.27 19.34
CA PHE A 120 15.07 -23.35 20.74
C PHE A 120 15.36 -24.78 21.26
N PRO A 121 15.32 -25.02 22.59
CA PRO A 121 15.58 -26.36 23.12
C PRO A 121 14.70 -27.46 22.52
N ASP A 122 13.41 -27.15 22.31
CA ASP A 122 12.41 -28.16 21.89
C ASP A 122 11.93 -28.00 20.43
N PHE A 123 12.23 -26.87 19.78
CA PHE A 123 11.74 -26.57 18.43
C PHE A 123 12.67 -25.60 17.68
N ALA A 124 12.43 -25.43 16.39
CA ALA A 124 13.12 -24.44 15.56
C ALA A 124 12.10 -23.56 14.84
N LEU A 125 12.46 -22.30 14.61
CA LEU A 125 11.69 -21.37 13.79
C LEU A 125 12.51 -20.93 12.56
N PRO A 126 11.84 -20.77 11.40
CA PRO A 126 10.44 -21.10 11.17
C PRO A 126 10.17 -22.60 11.05
N VAL A 127 8.91 -23.00 11.31
CA VAL A 127 8.49 -24.41 11.37
C VAL A 127 8.44 -25.06 9.98
N VAL A 128 7.97 -24.33 8.96
CA VAL A 128 7.76 -24.82 7.59
C VAL A 128 8.70 -24.10 6.64
N VAL A 129 9.68 -24.83 6.10
CA VAL A 129 10.65 -24.29 5.13
C VAL A 129 10.43 -24.97 3.77
N PRO A 130 10.03 -24.22 2.72
CA PRO A 130 9.84 -24.77 1.39
C PRO A 130 11.17 -25.19 0.77
N THR A 131 11.13 -26.15 -0.16
CA THR A 131 12.30 -26.70 -0.85
C THR A 131 13.18 -25.63 -1.53
N LEU A 132 12.54 -24.63 -2.14
CA LEU A 132 13.20 -23.50 -2.77
C LEU A 132 14.04 -22.71 -1.77
N GLY A 133 13.54 -22.49 -0.55
CA GLY A 133 14.29 -21.88 0.55
C GLY A 133 14.68 -20.41 0.35
N VAL A 134 13.92 -19.67 -0.47
CA VAL A 134 14.09 -18.22 -0.67
C VAL A 134 13.08 -17.49 0.19
N PHE A 135 13.54 -16.84 1.27
CA PHE A 135 12.66 -16.32 2.31
C PHE A 135 11.79 -15.15 1.86
N ALA A 136 12.35 -14.21 1.10
CA ALA A 136 11.60 -13.07 0.59
C ALA A 136 10.39 -13.48 -0.28
N MET A 137 10.49 -14.60 -1.00
CA MET A 137 9.36 -15.17 -1.76
C MET A 137 8.27 -15.71 -0.82
N SER A 138 8.65 -16.35 0.29
CA SER A 138 7.68 -16.80 1.30
C SER A 138 7.03 -15.64 2.05
N VAL A 139 7.75 -14.54 2.28
CA VAL A 139 7.13 -13.30 2.80
C VAL A 139 6.09 -12.77 1.80
N LEU A 140 6.43 -12.71 0.50
CA LEU A 140 5.49 -12.29 -0.54
C LEU A 140 4.26 -13.22 -0.63
N SER A 141 4.48 -14.53 -0.60
CA SER A 141 3.43 -15.56 -0.55
C SER A 141 2.49 -15.35 0.65
N ASN A 142 3.06 -15.23 1.85
CA ASN A 142 2.30 -14.96 3.07
C ASN A 142 1.57 -13.61 3.01
N THR A 143 2.16 -12.59 2.38
CA THR A 143 1.53 -11.28 2.16
C THR A 143 0.25 -11.41 1.35
N VAL A 144 0.28 -12.21 0.26
CA VAL A 144 -0.90 -12.50 -0.56
C VAL A 144 -1.96 -13.26 0.23
N VAL A 145 -1.56 -14.26 1.03
CA VAL A 145 -2.48 -15.01 1.89
C VAL A 145 -3.16 -14.08 2.90
N VAL A 146 -2.40 -13.24 3.60
CA VAL A 146 -2.96 -12.25 4.54
C VAL A 146 -3.88 -11.27 3.83
N GLY A 147 -3.49 -10.79 2.63
CA GLY A 147 -4.30 -9.93 1.79
C GLY A 147 -5.64 -10.56 1.39
N LEU A 148 -5.69 -11.88 1.16
CA LEU A 148 -6.94 -12.58 0.82
C LEU A 148 -7.95 -12.60 1.98
N PHE A 149 -7.48 -12.60 3.22
CA PHE A 149 -8.36 -12.49 4.40
C PHE A 149 -8.91 -11.08 4.61
N TYR A 150 -8.32 -10.07 3.95
CA TYR A 150 -8.73 -8.68 4.16
C TYR A 150 -10.17 -8.40 3.72
N PRO A 151 -10.61 -8.71 2.48
CA PRO A 151 -12.00 -8.54 2.07
C PRO A 151 -12.98 -9.31 2.97
N VAL A 152 -12.59 -10.48 3.48
CA VAL A 152 -13.41 -11.27 4.41
C VAL A 152 -13.59 -10.53 5.73
N ALA A 153 -12.50 -10.05 6.34
CA ALA A 153 -12.54 -9.27 7.57
C ALA A 153 -13.34 -7.97 7.43
N LEU A 154 -13.17 -7.27 6.30
CA LEU A 154 -13.93 -6.07 5.97
C LEU A 154 -15.44 -6.36 5.83
N THR A 155 -15.80 -7.41 5.10
CA THR A 155 -17.19 -7.85 4.91
C THR A 155 -17.84 -8.15 6.26
N LEU A 156 -17.16 -8.92 7.12
CA LEU A 156 -17.66 -9.27 8.45
C LEU A 156 -17.82 -8.03 9.34
N ARG A 157 -16.86 -7.10 9.29
CA ARG A 157 -16.92 -5.83 10.04
C ARG A 157 -18.12 -4.99 9.59
N ASN A 158 -18.32 -4.84 8.27
CA ASN A 158 -19.42 -4.09 7.71
C ASN A 158 -20.77 -4.72 8.08
N ALA A 159 -20.89 -6.04 7.94
CA ALA A 159 -22.09 -6.80 8.31
C ALA A 159 -22.42 -6.65 9.81
N ALA A 160 -21.41 -6.77 10.69
CA ALA A 160 -21.58 -6.59 12.12
C ALA A 160 -21.99 -5.16 12.51
N GLY A 161 -21.59 -4.17 11.70
CA GLY A 161 -22.03 -2.78 11.84
C GLY A 161 -23.40 -2.48 11.23
N GLY A 162 -24.08 -3.45 10.62
CA GLY A 162 -25.38 -3.26 9.97
C GLY A 162 -25.34 -2.74 8.54
N HIS A 163 -24.15 -2.59 7.95
CA HIS A 163 -23.96 -2.03 6.61
C HIS A 163 -23.82 -3.15 5.58
N VAL A 164 -24.94 -3.52 4.95
CA VAL A 164 -24.99 -4.58 3.93
C VAL A 164 -25.26 -3.94 2.56
N ALA A 165 -24.24 -3.92 1.71
CA ALA A 165 -24.31 -3.36 0.36
C ALA A 165 -23.37 -4.12 -0.60
N LYS A 166 -23.54 -3.94 -1.91
CA LYS A 166 -22.66 -4.58 -2.91
C LYS A 166 -21.18 -4.20 -2.71
N ALA A 167 -20.91 -2.98 -2.26
CA ALA A 167 -19.55 -2.50 -2.00
C ALA A 167 -18.93 -3.04 -0.70
N MET A 168 -19.66 -3.74 0.18
CA MET A 168 -19.16 -4.11 1.51
C MET A 168 -17.93 -5.01 1.54
N VAL A 169 -17.63 -5.68 0.41
CA VAL A 169 -16.45 -6.55 0.26
C VAL A 169 -15.17 -5.76 -0.02
N ILE A 170 -15.31 -4.57 -0.61
CA ILE A 170 -14.21 -3.74 -1.11
C ILE A 170 -14.21 -2.32 -0.56
N GLY A 171 -15.20 -1.98 0.27
CA GLY A 171 -15.50 -0.63 0.73
C GLY A 171 -15.92 -0.60 2.19
N ARG A 172 -15.82 0.57 2.81
CA ARG A 172 -16.45 0.86 4.10
C ARG A 172 -17.34 2.11 3.98
N PRO A 173 -18.46 2.17 4.71
CA PRO A 173 -19.27 3.38 4.80
C PRO A 173 -18.59 4.41 5.69
N VAL A 174 -18.71 5.68 5.32
CA VAL A 174 -18.19 6.83 6.04
C VAL A 174 -19.19 7.98 5.90
N ALA A 175 -19.41 8.71 6.99
CA ALA A 175 -20.19 9.94 6.96
C ALA A 175 -19.54 10.95 6.00
N THR A 176 -20.31 11.48 5.06
CA THR A 176 -19.81 12.32 3.96
C THR A 176 -18.99 13.51 4.47
N GLU A 177 -19.41 14.12 5.58
CA GLU A 177 -18.71 15.25 6.23
C GLU A 177 -17.25 14.96 6.60
N ARG A 178 -16.89 13.68 6.79
CA ARG A 178 -15.55 13.25 7.19
C ARG A 178 -14.70 12.76 6.02
N VAL A 179 -15.22 12.79 4.79
CA VAL A 179 -14.53 12.22 3.62
C VAL A 179 -13.17 12.90 3.37
N THR A 180 -13.04 14.18 3.65
CA THR A 180 -11.76 14.90 3.53
C THR A 180 -10.73 14.49 4.58
N GLU A 181 -11.14 13.86 5.68
CA GLU A 181 -10.26 13.30 6.71
C GLU A 181 -9.83 11.86 6.40
N GLU A 182 -10.33 11.29 5.32
CA GLU A 182 -10.18 9.87 5.00
C GLU A 182 -9.37 9.67 3.72
N TYR A 183 -8.70 8.53 3.63
CA TYR A 183 -7.97 8.10 2.44
C TYR A 183 -8.74 7.04 1.67
N GLY A 184 -8.54 7.03 0.36
CA GLY A 184 -9.12 6.04 -0.54
C GLY A 184 -9.80 6.71 -1.73
N ARG A 185 -10.69 5.96 -2.36
CA ARG A 185 -11.50 6.40 -3.49
C ARG A 185 -12.96 6.23 -3.18
N LEU A 186 -13.79 7.12 -3.70
CA LEU A 186 -15.23 6.96 -3.68
C LEU A 186 -15.62 5.72 -4.51
N LEU A 187 -16.50 4.89 -3.96
CA LEU A 187 -17.02 3.69 -4.62
C LEU A 187 -18.41 3.92 -5.21
N GLN A 188 -18.84 5.16 -5.32
CA GLN A 188 -20.16 5.54 -5.80
C GLN A 188 -20.08 6.59 -6.91
N THR A 189 -21.02 6.50 -7.83
CA THR A 189 -21.40 7.49 -8.83
C THR A 189 -22.91 7.73 -8.70
N PRO A 190 -23.47 8.75 -9.37
CA PRO A 190 -24.92 8.94 -9.38
C PRO A 190 -25.71 7.71 -9.84
N ASP A 191 -25.12 6.86 -10.70
CA ASP A 191 -25.75 5.65 -11.24
C ASP A 191 -25.59 4.40 -10.37
N GLY A 192 -24.78 4.47 -9.29
CA GLY A 192 -24.60 3.37 -8.35
C GLY A 192 -23.15 3.14 -7.93
N PHE A 193 -22.74 1.87 -7.82
CA PHE A 193 -21.39 1.53 -7.34
C PHE A 193 -20.36 1.43 -8.46
N THR A 194 -19.20 2.03 -8.24
CA THR A 194 -18.02 1.99 -9.13
C THR A 194 -16.79 1.47 -8.39
N ARG A 195 -15.75 1.08 -9.15
CA ARG A 195 -14.40 0.79 -8.65
C ARG A 195 -13.38 1.88 -9.04
N ARG A 196 -13.79 2.82 -9.88
CA ARG A 196 -12.96 3.90 -10.44
C ARG A 196 -13.66 5.24 -10.20
N GLY A 197 -14.01 5.51 -8.94
CA GLY A 197 -14.56 6.80 -8.55
C GLY A 197 -13.47 7.80 -8.15
N LEU A 198 -13.92 8.99 -7.76
CA LEU A 198 -13.09 10.10 -7.30
C LEU A 198 -12.07 9.68 -6.24
N ASP A 199 -10.80 9.97 -6.47
CA ASP A 199 -9.76 9.87 -5.44
C ASP A 199 -9.92 11.00 -4.41
N LEU A 200 -9.87 10.65 -3.11
CA LEU A 200 -10.09 11.63 -2.05
C LEU A 200 -8.93 12.62 -1.91
N ASP A 201 -7.72 12.26 -2.37
CA ASP A 201 -6.61 13.20 -2.46
C ASP A 201 -6.89 14.24 -3.57
N ALA A 202 -7.45 13.81 -4.71
CA ALA A 202 -7.87 14.72 -5.79
C ALA A 202 -9.01 15.66 -5.35
N LEU A 203 -9.97 15.18 -4.55
CA LEU A 203 -10.99 16.04 -3.94
C LEU A 203 -10.35 17.14 -3.09
N ARG A 204 -9.34 16.81 -2.28
CA ARG A 204 -8.63 17.79 -1.45
C ARG A 204 -7.84 18.79 -2.30
N MET A 205 -7.19 18.32 -3.37
CA MET A 205 -6.52 19.20 -4.34
C MET A 205 -7.51 20.19 -4.96
N TYR A 206 -8.66 19.70 -5.40
CA TYR A 206 -9.72 20.52 -5.99
C TYR A 206 -10.26 21.57 -5.01
N LEU A 207 -10.54 21.18 -3.76
CA LEU A 207 -10.99 22.11 -2.71
C LEU A 207 -9.93 23.17 -2.40
N SER A 208 -8.66 22.77 -2.34
CA SER A 208 -7.53 23.71 -2.17
C SER A 208 -7.47 24.69 -3.33
N TRP A 209 -7.46 24.18 -4.57
CA TRP A 209 -7.45 24.98 -5.80
C TRP A 209 -8.59 26.00 -5.83
N ARG A 210 -9.80 25.53 -5.53
CA ARG A 210 -11.01 26.36 -5.50
C ARG A 210 -11.04 27.35 -4.32
N GLY A 211 -10.22 27.13 -3.29
CA GLY A 211 -10.19 27.95 -2.09
C GLY A 211 -11.44 27.80 -1.23
N ALA A 212 -12.06 26.61 -1.23
CA ALA A 212 -13.31 26.34 -0.53
C ALA A 212 -13.16 25.15 0.42
N SER A 213 -13.86 25.20 1.54
CA SER A 213 -14.00 24.04 2.42
C SER A 213 -15.08 23.09 1.91
N PHE A 214 -14.93 21.80 2.21
CA PHE A 214 -15.95 20.81 1.89
C PHE A 214 -17.31 21.12 2.54
N ALA A 215 -17.30 21.73 3.74
CA ALA A 215 -18.51 22.14 4.44
C ALA A 215 -19.27 23.27 3.71
N GLU A 216 -18.55 24.26 3.17
CA GLU A 216 -19.14 25.32 2.35
C GLU A 216 -19.74 24.74 1.07
N LEU A 217 -19.00 23.86 0.39
CA LEU A 217 -19.47 23.19 -0.82
C LEU A 217 -20.76 22.41 -0.58
N ARG A 218 -20.87 21.69 0.55
CA ARG A 218 -22.08 20.94 0.91
C ARG A 218 -23.25 21.83 1.35
N ALA A 219 -22.97 23.01 1.89
CA ALA A 219 -24.00 23.93 2.37
C ALA A 219 -24.73 24.63 1.21
N ASP A 220 -24.06 24.85 0.08
CA ASP A 220 -24.65 25.47 -1.12
C ASP A 220 -24.18 24.79 -2.43
N PRO A 221 -24.56 23.52 -2.68
CA PRO A 221 -24.09 22.75 -3.84
C PRO A 221 -24.39 23.44 -5.18
N ASP A 222 -25.55 24.09 -5.30
CA ASP A 222 -25.99 24.72 -6.55
C ASP A 222 -25.11 25.92 -6.91
N ALA A 223 -24.71 26.75 -5.92
CA ALA A 223 -23.78 27.84 -6.17
C ALA A 223 -22.40 27.31 -6.61
N PHE A 224 -21.88 26.27 -5.94
CA PHE A 224 -20.61 25.67 -6.31
C PHE A 224 -20.68 24.88 -7.63
N ARG A 225 -21.85 24.47 -8.09
CA ARG A 225 -22.00 23.82 -9.39
C ARG A 225 -21.80 24.80 -10.55
N ASP A 226 -22.08 26.09 -10.35
CA ASP A 226 -21.89 27.13 -11.35
C ASP A 226 -20.40 27.52 -11.48
N PRO A 227 -19.76 27.32 -12.66
CA PRO A 227 -18.36 27.68 -12.87
C PRO A 227 -18.09 29.19 -12.76
N ALA A 228 -19.11 30.04 -12.90
CA ALA A 228 -18.96 31.49 -12.71
C ALA A 228 -18.58 31.88 -11.26
N THR A 229 -18.73 30.96 -10.30
CA THR A 229 -18.34 31.17 -8.89
C THR A 229 -16.88 30.82 -8.61
N ILE A 230 -16.15 30.26 -9.57
CA ILE A 230 -14.72 29.97 -9.44
C ILE A 230 -13.95 31.29 -9.36
N PRO A 231 -13.06 31.48 -8.36
CA PRO A 231 -12.26 32.69 -8.25
C PRO A 231 -11.43 32.95 -9.52
N ALA A 232 -11.32 34.22 -9.93
CA ALA A 232 -10.52 34.60 -11.10
C ALA A 232 -9.01 34.32 -10.91
N GLU A 233 -8.53 34.32 -9.67
CA GLU A 233 -7.20 33.83 -9.29
C GLU A 233 -7.39 32.61 -8.37
N THR A 234 -7.02 31.43 -8.86
CA THR A 234 -7.12 30.15 -8.15
C THR A 234 -5.91 29.93 -7.25
N ASN A 235 -6.05 29.01 -6.29
CA ASN A 235 -4.97 28.70 -5.35
C ASN A 235 -4.14 27.51 -5.84
N PRO A 236 -2.89 27.35 -5.34
CA PRO A 236 -2.15 26.12 -5.57
C PRO A 236 -2.92 24.89 -5.05
N PRO A 237 -3.05 23.82 -5.85
CA PRO A 237 -3.80 22.62 -5.46
C PRO A 237 -3.14 21.84 -4.31
N GLY A 238 -1.82 21.99 -4.13
CA GLY A 238 -1.04 21.14 -3.23
C GLY A 238 -0.99 19.68 -3.71
N ASP A 239 -0.69 18.76 -2.80
CA ASP A 239 -0.62 17.31 -3.07
C ASP A 239 -1.84 16.56 -2.50
N GLY A 240 -2.87 17.27 -2.06
CA GLY A 240 -4.04 16.65 -1.44
C GLY A 240 -3.76 15.94 -0.10
N ALA A 241 -2.56 16.02 0.47
CA ALA A 241 -2.23 15.28 1.69
C ALA A 241 -2.93 15.85 2.93
N ILE A 242 -3.38 14.96 3.82
CA ILE A 242 -3.89 15.34 5.14
C ILE A 242 -2.70 15.82 5.99
N THR A 243 -2.69 17.12 6.30
CA THR A 243 -1.62 17.75 7.09
C THR A 243 -1.73 17.34 8.56
N VAL A 244 -1.06 16.24 8.93
CA VAL A 244 -0.82 15.91 10.34
C VAL A 244 0.37 16.76 10.81
N THR A 245 0.15 17.69 11.74
CA THR A 245 1.20 18.54 12.32
C THR A 245 2.15 17.72 13.21
N ASP A 246 3.01 16.91 12.59
CA ASP A 246 4.09 16.15 13.23
C ASP A 246 5.45 16.85 12.95
N GLY A 247 5.57 18.16 13.22
CA GLY A 247 6.86 18.87 13.40
C GLY A 247 7.95 18.80 12.30
N GLY A 248 7.68 18.19 11.15
CA GLY A 248 8.59 18.08 10.02
C GLY A 248 8.21 19.09 8.93
N ARG A 249 9.20 19.76 8.33
CA ARG A 249 8.96 20.60 7.15
C ARG A 249 8.49 19.72 5.98
N PRO A 250 7.51 20.17 5.19
CA PRO A 250 7.21 19.54 3.91
C PRO A 250 8.46 19.63 3.02
N THR A 251 8.97 18.49 2.58
CA THR A 251 9.86 18.42 1.42
C THR A 251 8.99 18.12 0.21
N PRO A 252 9.20 18.78 -0.95
CA PRO A 252 8.59 18.33 -2.19
C PRO A 252 9.09 16.90 -2.44
N GLU A 253 8.19 15.93 -2.35
CA GLU A 253 8.48 14.56 -2.77
C GLU A 253 8.10 14.46 -4.24
N ASP A 254 9.09 14.17 -5.09
CA ASP A 254 8.89 13.74 -6.48
C ASP A 254 8.17 12.38 -6.45
N ASP A 255 6.86 12.41 -6.29
CA ASP A 255 6.01 11.27 -6.61
C ASP A 255 5.83 11.28 -8.14
N ALA A 256 6.67 10.49 -8.80
CA ALA A 256 6.45 10.13 -10.20
C ALA A 256 5.11 9.41 -10.28
N ALA A 257 4.09 10.14 -10.76
CA ALA A 257 2.80 9.61 -11.14
C ALA A 257 3.02 8.41 -12.07
N ALA A 258 2.56 7.24 -11.64
CA ALA A 258 2.38 6.13 -12.54
C ALA A 258 1.15 6.46 -13.41
N ASP A 259 1.39 6.80 -14.68
CA ASP A 259 0.34 6.91 -15.69
C ASP A 259 -0.42 5.59 -15.77
N ASP A 260 -1.73 5.65 -15.54
CA ASP A 260 -2.68 4.57 -15.85
C ASP A 260 -3.09 4.70 -17.33
N PRO A 261 -2.71 3.76 -18.21
CA PRO A 261 -3.15 3.80 -19.59
C PRO A 261 -4.50 3.06 -19.70
N SER A 262 -5.61 3.79 -19.57
CA SER A 262 -6.86 3.37 -20.19
C SER A 262 -7.69 4.59 -20.62
N VAL A 263 -7.46 5.02 -21.86
CA VAL A 263 -8.37 5.88 -22.61
C VAL A 263 -9.30 4.96 -23.38
N ASP A 264 -10.57 4.92 -23.01
CA ASP A 264 -11.65 4.49 -23.88
C ASP A 264 -12.67 5.64 -23.89
N ALA A 265 -12.76 6.33 -25.02
CA ALA A 265 -13.71 7.39 -25.29
C ALA A 265 -14.68 6.95 -26.39
N ASP A 266 -15.92 7.38 -26.19
CA ASP A 266 -16.97 7.68 -27.17
C ASP A 266 -18.24 6.86 -27.00
N ASP A 267 -19.28 7.54 -26.49
CA ASP A 267 -20.66 7.44 -26.99
C ASP A 267 -21.40 8.74 -26.62
N GLU A 268 -21.61 9.61 -27.61
CA GLU A 268 -22.52 10.76 -27.55
C GLU A 268 -23.95 10.32 -27.90
N ASP A 269 -24.95 10.75 -27.12
CA ASP A 269 -26.22 11.28 -27.67
C ASP A 269 -27.01 12.11 -26.60
N PRO A 270 -27.83 13.11 -27.01
CA PRO A 270 -28.09 14.33 -26.24
C PRO A 270 -29.45 14.40 -25.51
N ALA A 271 -29.57 15.34 -24.57
CA ALA A 271 -30.80 16.14 -24.38
C ALA A 271 -30.54 17.42 -23.55
N GLU A 272 -30.96 18.55 -24.11
CA GLU A 272 -30.84 19.92 -23.59
C GLU A 272 -31.66 20.16 -22.29
N GLU A 273 -30.95 20.36 -21.18
CA GLU A 273 -31.27 21.43 -20.22
C GLU A 273 -30.23 22.54 -20.43
N THR A 274 -30.38 23.73 -19.85
CA THR A 274 -29.43 24.84 -20.06
C THR A 274 -28.04 24.41 -19.55
N GLU A 275 -27.24 23.82 -20.44
CA GLU A 275 -26.13 22.95 -20.08
C GLU A 275 -25.02 23.84 -19.53
N ILE A 276 -24.84 23.80 -18.21
CA ILE A 276 -23.65 24.36 -17.58
C ILE A 276 -22.49 23.59 -18.22
N ALA A 277 -21.69 24.27 -19.05
CA ALA A 277 -20.70 23.62 -19.91
C ALA A 277 -19.64 22.83 -19.12
N ASP A 278 -19.30 23.31 -17.92
CA ASP A 278 -18.41 22.63 -16.99
C ASP A 278 -18.96 22.73 -15.56
N PRO A 279 -19.94 21.89 -15.18
CA PRO A 279 -20.49 21.93 -13.84
C PRO A 279 -19.39 21.51 -12.86
N TRP A 280 -19.29 22.26 -11.77
CA TRP A 280 -18.21 22.19 -10.78
C TRP A 280 -16.84 22.72 -11.24
N GLY A 281 -16.66 23.15 -12.48
CA GLY A 281 -15.33 23.59 -12.95
C GLY A 281 -14.31 22.45 -13.00
N ALA A 282 -14.76 21.23 -13.31
CA ALA A 282 -13.89 20.06 -13.27
C ALA A 282 -12.85 20.13 -14.38
N GLU A 283 -13.25 20.47 -15.61
CA GLU A 283 -12.31 20.63 -16.73
C GLU A 283 -11.29 21.73 -16.43
N GLN A 284 -11.76 22.88 -15.95
CA GLN A 284 -10.90 24.01 -15.62
C GLN A 284 -9.84 23.63 -14.57
N PHE A 285 -10.23 22.88 -13.54
CA PHE A 285 -9.28 22.38 -12.54
C PHE A 285 -8.17 21.54 -13.19
N PHE A 286 -8.51 20.59 -14.06
CA PHE A 286 -7.52 19.71 -14.70
C PHE A 286 -6.65 20.44 -15.74
N GLU A 287 -7.15 21.51 -16.36
CA GLU A 287 -6.36 22.37 -17.25
C GLU A 287 -5.32 23.23 -16.50
N GLU A 288 -5.62 23.64 -15.27
CA GLU A 288 -4.77 24.55 -14.49
C GLU A 288 -3.72 23.85 -13.63
N ILE A 289 -3.94 22.60 -13.21
CA ILE A 289 -2.97 21.88 -12.38
C ILE A 289 -1.75 21.41 -13.18
N GLU A 290 -0.57 21.50 -12.56
CA GLU A 290 0.63 20.87 -13.08
C GLU A 290 0.61 19.37 -12.74
N GLY A 291 0.38 18.51 -13.74
CA GLY A 291 0.39 17.04 -13.57
C GLY A 291 -1.01 16.41 -13.51
N SER A 292 -1.12 15.23 -12.90
CA SER A 292 -2.40 14.52 -12.75
C SER A 292 -2.89 14.50 -11.30
N ALA A 293 -4.20 14.47 -11.08
CA ALA A 293 -4.80 14.35 -9.76
C ALA A 293 -5.03 12.87 -9.39
N TYR A 294 -3.94 12.12 -9.19
CA TYR A 294 -3.98 10.70 -8.81
C TYR A 294 -4.74 9.78 -9.80
N GLY A 295 -4.67 10.12 -11.09
CA GLY A 295 -5.41 9.42 -12.16
C GLY A 295 -6.92 9.65 -12.12
N THR A 296 -7.40 10.64 -11.36
CA THR A 296 -8.80 11.07 -11.38
C THR A 296 -9.07 11.82 -12.69
N THR A 297 -10.23 11.59 -13.31
CA THR A 297 -10.68 12.33 -14.51
C THR A 297 -11.68 13.44 -14.15
N PRO A 298 -11.91 14.42 -15.05
CA PRO A 298 -12.95 15.44 -14.86
C PRO A 298 -14.33 14.86 -14.58
N GLU A 299 -14.71 13.78 -15.26
CA GLU A 299 -15.98 13.09 -15.07
C GLU A 299 -16.08 12.46 -13.68
N GLN A 300 -15.01 11.78 -13.23
CA GLN A 300 -14.97 11.16 -11.91
C GLN A 300 -15.08 12.21 -10.80
N LEU A 301 -14.46 13.38 -10.99
CA LEU A 301 -14.57 14.50 -10.06
C LEU A 301 -16.00 15.04 -10.02
N ARG A 302 -16.61 15.29 -11.19
CA ARG A 302 -17.98 15.79 -11.33
C ARG A 302 -19.01 14.85 -10.70
N GLU A 303 -18.93 13.57 -11.02
CA GLU A 303 -19.79 12.52 -10.44
C GLU A 303 -19.58 12.40 -8.93
N GLY A 304 -18.32 12.41 -8.50
CA GLY A 304 -17.96 12.34 -7.09
C GLY A 304 -18.53 13.50 -6.28
N LEU A 305 -18.40 14.74 -6.78
CA LEU A 305 -18.98 15.93 -6.14
C LEU A 305 -20.51 15.87 -6.08
N THR A 306 -21.18 15.38 -7.13
CA THR A 306 -22.64 15.16 -7.12
C THR A 306 -23.06 14.18 -6.02
N VAL A 307 -22.37 13.05 -5.87
CA VAL A 307 -22.66 12.07 -4.80
C VAL A 307 -22.37 12.69 -3.42
N LEU A 308 -21.21 13.31 -3.26
CA LEU A 308 -20.76 13.88 -1.97
C LEU A 308 -21.61 15.07 -1.48
N THR A 309 -22.39 15.69 -2.36
CA THR A 309 -23.32 16.77 -1.99
C THR A 309 -24.73 16.29 -1.73
N SER A 310 -25.10 15.12 -2.27
CA SER A 310 -26.46 14.57 -2.17
C SER A 310 -26.61 13.58 -1.02
N ASP A 311 -25.58 12.80 -0.72
CA ASP A 311 -25.64 11.69 0.24
C ASP A 311 -24.97 12.06 1.57
N ASP A 312 -25.59 11.70 2.69
CA ASP A 312 -25.01 11.89 4.04
C ASP A 312 -24.01 10.79 4.43
N GLU A 313 -24.06 9.63 3.78
CA GLU A 313 -23.14 8.51 3.96
C GLU A 313 -22.69 7.96 2.61
N VAL A 314 -21.38 7.77 2.46
CA VAL A 314 -20.77 7.25 1.23
C VAL A 314 -19.82 6.09 1.49
N TRP A 315 -19.60 5.27 0.47
CA TRP A 315 -18.70 4.13 0.48
C TRP A 315 -17.36 4.52 -0.12
N ILE A 316 -16.28 4.25 0.62
CA ILE A 316 -14.92 4.50 0.16
C ILE A 316 -14.09 3.23 0.20
N THR A 317 -13.07 3.12 -0.67
CA THR A 317 -12.09 2.04 -0.56
C THR A 317 -11.35 2.16 0.79
N PRO A 318 -11.11 1.04 1.47
CA PRO A 318 -10.29 1.06 2.66
C PRO A 318 -8.86 1.35 2.25
N GLY A 319 -8.34 2.47 2.75
CA GLY A 319 -6.97 2.84 2.54
C GLY A 319 -5.97 2.00 3.33
N ILE A 320 -5.98 0.67 3.22
CA ILE A 320 -4.96 -0.16 3.89
C ILE A 320 -3.72 -0.26 3.00
N PRO A 321 -2.55 0.14 3.50
CA PRO A 321 -1.32 0.03 2.73
C PRO A 321 -0.80 -1.41 2.68
N PHE A 322 -0.13 -1.74 1.58
CA PHE A 322 0.43 -3.07 1.34
C PHE A 322 1.57 -3.44 2.31
N LEU A 323 2.21 -2.47 2.97
CA LEU A 323 3.16 -2.72 4.05
C LEU A 323 2.57 -3.48 5.25
N VAL A 324 1.27 -3.35 5.52
CA VAL A 324 0.61 -4.04 6.64
C VAL A 324 0.55 -5.55 6.42
N PRO A 325 -0.05 -6.07 5.33
CA PRO A 325 -0.01 -7.49 5.05
C PRO A 325 1.42 -8.00 4.84
N MET A 326 2.34 -7.16 4.32
CA MET A 326 3.75 -7.55 4.19
C MET A 326 4.43 -7.76 5.54
N PHE A 327 4.21 -6.87 6.50
CA PHE A 327 4.71 -7.02 7.87
C PHE A 327 4.14 -8.28 8.54
N LEU A 328 2.83 -8.52 8.40
CA LEU A 328 2.22 -9.76 8.91
C LEU A 328 2.79 -11.00 8.20
N GLY A 329 3.05 -10.91 6.90
CA GLY A 329 3.69 -11.95 6.11
C GLY A 329 5.12 -12.25 6.57
N LEU A 330 5.88 -11.23 6.96
CA LEU A 330 7.21 -11.38 7.59
C LEU A 330 7.10 -12.09 8.94
N VAL A 331 6.18 -11.67 9.81
CA VAL A 331 5.99 -12.28 11.13
C VAL A 331 5.60 -13.75 10.99
N LEU A 332 4.67 -14.07 10.07
CA LEU A 332 4.32 -15.44 9.73
C LEU A 332 5.54 -16.20 9.18
N GLY A 333 6.30 -15.59 8.28
CA GLY A 333 7.51 -16.18 7.68
C GLY A 333 8.57 -16.53 8.72
N LEU A 334 8.80 -15.67 9.71
CA LEU A 334 9.81 -15.88 10.77
C LEU A 334 9.35 -16.89 11.83
N THR A 335 8.05 -17.03 12.05
CA THR A 335 7.49 -17.89 13.10
C THR A 335 7.04 -19.23 12.53
N TYR A 336 6.02 -19.23 11.68
CA TYR A 336 5.48 -20.44 11.09
C TYR A 336 6.26 -20.88 9.84
N GLY A 337 6.65 -19.94 8.98
CA GLY A 337 7.24 -20.23 7.68
C GLY A 337 6.30 -19.90 6.52
N ASP A 338 6.32 -20.72 5.47
CA ASP A 338 5.48 -20.50 4.29
C ASP A 338 4.10 -21.15 4.45
N VAL A 339 3.08 -20.33 4.69
CA VAL A 339 1.71 -20.78 4.95
C VAL A 339 1.09 -21.42 3.70
N LEU A 340 1.31 -20.81 2.54
CA LEU A 340 0.76 -21.32 1.29
C LEU A 340 1.37 -22.68 0.95
N TYR A 341 2.69 -22.81 1.12
CA TYR A 341 3.38 -24.08 0.94
C TYR A 341 2.80 -25.16 1.85
N ALA A 342 2.61 -24.88 3.15
CA ALA A 342 2.03 -25.82 4.10
C ALA A 342 0.62 -26.29 3.70
N VAL A 343 -0.21 -25.38 3.20
CA VAL A 343 -1.57 -25.72 2.73
C VAL A 343 -1.51 -26.60 1.49
N ILE A 344 -0.67 -26.25 0.51
CA ILE A 344 -0.53 -27.03 -0.74
C ILE A 344 0.02 -28.43 -0.45
N GLU A 345 1.03 -28.54 0.43
CA GLU A 345 1.58 -29.81 0.90
C GLU A 345 0.50 -30.65 1.62
N GLY A 346 -0.27 -30.03 2.52
CA GLY A 346 -1.36 -30.70 3.23
C GLY A 346 -2.51 -31.18 2.32
N LEU A 347 -2.70 -30.56 1.15
CA LEU A 347 -3.65 -31.01 0.13
C LEU A 347 -3.10 -32.12 -0.78
N GLY A 348 -1.85 -32.55 -0.59
CA GLY A 348 -1.21 -33.62 -1.37
C GLY A 348 -0.88 -33.21 -2.80
N VAL A 349 -0.71 -31.91 -3.07
CA VAL A 349 -0.37 -31.40 -4.40
C VAL A 349 1.14 -31.53 -4.70
N PHE A 350 1.95 -31.88 -3.69
CA PHE A 350 3.37 -32.26 -3.83
C PHE A 350 3.76 -33.35 -2.85
#